data_AF-A0A8H7K6S6-F1
#
_entry.id   AF-A0A8H7K6S6-F1
#
_cell.length_a   1.000
_cell.length_b   1.000
_cell.length_c   1.000
_cell.angle_alpha   90.00
_cell.angle_beta   90.00
_cell.angle_gamma   90.00
#
_symmetry.space_group_name_H-M   'P 1'
#
loop_
_entity.id
_entity.type
_entity.pdbx_description
1 polymer ?
#
loop_
_entity_poly.entity_id
_entity_poly.type
_entity_poly.pdbx_seq_one_letter_code
_entity_poly.pdbx_strand_id
1 'polypeptide(L)'
;MEKSSRSYKFFHMIPIRRAATQAEEERMQALMHKRGYRDSDDWKKKLLLTVQEGPNKGSKELSWIDEDGTVAATELDGKLEFMDEIDMKKRDFIVVCWACKNFVLST
;
A
#
# COMPACT_ATOMS: atom_id res chain seq x y z
N MET A 1 0.76 -27.25 0.83
CA MET A 1 -0.01 -26.11 1.36
C MET A 1 0.89 -24.90 1.33
N GLU A 2 0.78 -24.06 0.30
CA GLU A 2 1.46 -22.78 0.26
C GLU A 2 0.86 -21.90 1.37
N LYS A 3 1.67 -21.53 2.37
CA LYS A 3 1.28 -20.48 3.30
C LYS A 3 1.22 -19.20 2.47
N SER A 4 0.00 -18.76 2.15
CA SER A 4 -0.23 -17.42 1.62
C SER A 4 0.32 -16.44 2.66
N SER A 5 1.53 -15.93 2.43
CA SER A 5 2.09 -14.84 3.21
C SER A 5 1.18 -13.64 2.97
N ARG A 6 0.42 -13.27 4.01
CA ARG A 6 -0.51 -12.13 3.92
C ARG A 6 0.32 -10.87 3.73
N SER A 7 0.32 -10.34 2.51
CA SER A 7 0.84 -9.01 2.23
C SER A 7 -0.30 -8.00 2.31
N TYR A 8 -0.07 -6.89 3.01
CA TYR A 8 -1.01 -5.77 3.05
C TYR A 8 -0.51 -4.67 2.12
N LYS A 9 -1.43 -4.02 1.41
CA LYS A 9 -1.11 -2.87 0.56
C LYS A 9 -2.00 -1.69 0.95
N PHE A 10 -1.37 -0.55 1.18
CA PHE A 10 -2.05 0.71 1.44
C PHE A 10 -1.92 1.61 0.21
N PHE A 11 -3.00 2.31 -0.12
CA PHE A 11 -3.07 3.13 -1.33
C PHE A 11 -3.57 4.54 -1.00
N HIS A 12 -3.01 5.52 -1.68
CA HIS A 12 -3.62 6.85 -1.81
C HIS A 12 -4.67 6.81 -2.92
N MET A 13 -5.90 7.19 -2.59
CA MET A 13 -6.91 7.47 -3.61
C MET A 13 -6.55 8.80 -4.29
N ILE A 14 -6.43 8.81 -5.61
CA ILE A 14 -6.27 10.03 -6.40
C ILE A 14 -7.66 10.67 -6.50
N PRO A 15 -7.90 11.82 -5.85
CA PRO A 15 -9.22 12.43 -5.87
C PRO A 15 -9.52 12.96 -7.27
N ILE A 16 -10.57 12.45 -7.89
CA ILE A 16 -11.12 13.05 -9.11
C ILE A 16 -11.87 14.30 -8.66
N ARG A 17 -11.30 15.48 -8.96
CA ARG A 17 -11.79 16.80 -8.48
C ARG A 17 -13.23 17.12 -8.89
N ARG A 18 -13.78 16.39 -9.86
CA ARG A 18 -15.19 16.39 -10.26
C ARG A 18 -15.60 14.97 -10.63
N ALA A 19 -16.86 14.60 -10.46
CA ALA A 19 -17.36 13.34 -11.00
C ALA A 19 -17.05 13.31 -12.52
N ALA A 20 -16.35 12.28 -12.96
CA ALA A 20 -16.15 12.06 -14.39
C ALA A 20 -17.51 11.75 -15.01
N THR A 21 -17.76 12.32 -16.18
CA THR A 21 -18.91 11.91 -16.99
C THR A 21 -18.68 10.49 -17.50
N GLN A 22 -19.75 9.75 -17.79
CA GLN A 22 -19.66 8.39 -18.32
C GLN A 22 -18.74 8.32 -19.56
N ALA A 23 -18.82 9.32 -20.46
CA ALA A 23 -17.98 9.40 -21.65
C ALA A 23 -16.47 9.60 -21.32
N GLU A 24 -16.14 10.34 -20.25
CA GLU A 24 -14.76 10.49 -19.78
C GLU A 24 -14.22 9.19 -19.17
N GLU A 25 -15.06 8.45 -18.43
CA GLU A 25 -14.69 7.14 -17.87
C GLU A 25 -14.46 6.10 -18.98
N GLU A 26 -15.37 5.99 -19.94
CA GLU A 26 -15.25 5.08 -21.09
C GLU A 26 -14.00 5.39 -21.92
N ARG A 27 -13.72 6.68 -22.16
CA ARG A 27 -12.52 7.11 -22.89
C ARG A 27 -11.24 6.74 -22.13
N MET A 28 -11.22 6.92 -20.81
CA MET A 28 -10.06 6.55 -20.00
C MET A 28 -9.87 5.03 -19.95
N GLN A 29 -10.93 4.25 -19.75
CA GLN A 29 -10.87 2.78 -19.79
C GLN A 29 -10.31 2.28 -21.13
N ALA A 30 -10.82 2.81 -22.26
CA ALA A 30 -10.33 2.44 -23.58
C ALA A 30 -8.84 2.76 -23.76
N LEU A 31 -8.37 3.89 -23.24
CA LEU A 31 -6.95 4.27 -23.28
C LEU A 31 -6.08 3.37 -22.40
N MET A 32 -6.60 2.96 -21.23
CA MET A 32 -5.93 2.03 -20.32
C MET A 32 -5.77 0.65 -20.96
N HIS A 33 -6.85 0.07 -21.50
CA HIS A 33 -6.79 -1.19 -22.23
C HIS A 33 -5.81 -1.14 -23.41
N LYS A 34 -5.83 -0.06 -24.19
CA LYS A 34 -4.90 0.11 -25.32
C LYS A 34 -3.43 0.11 -24.88
N ARG A 35 -3.14 0.56 -23.65
CA ARG A 35 -1.79 0.58 -23.07
C ARG A 35 -1.45 -0.69 -22.29
N GLY A 36 -2.33 -1.69 -22.29
CA GLY A 36 -2.11 -2.98 -21.62
C GLY A 36 -2.40 -2.97 -20.12
N TYR A 37 -3.00 -1.90 -19.60
CA TYR A 37 -3.50 -1.89 -18.22
C TYR A 37 -4.75 -2.76 -18.12
N ARG A 38 -4.84 -3.51 -17.03
CA ARG A 38 -6.00 -4.32 -16.66
C ARG A 38 -7.02 -3.48 -15.91
N ASP A 39 -8.28 -3.90 -15.87
CA ASP A 39 -9.31 -3.25 -15.06
C ASP A 39 -8.97 -3.25 -13.57
N SER A 40 -8.14 -4.20 -13.12
CA SER A 40 -7.60 -4.27 -11.77
C SER A 40 -6.48 -3.27 -11.49
N ASP A 41 -5.88 -2.68 -12.54
CA ASP A 41 -4.86 -1.64 -12.40
C ASP A 41 -5.59 -0.34 -12.11
N ASP A 42 -6.02 -0.21 -10.85
CA ASP A 42 -6.78 0.92 -10.32
C ASP A 42 -5.98 2.22 -10.52
N TRP A 43 -6.17 2.88 -11.67
CA TRP A 43 -5.57 4.18 -11.99
C TRP A 43 -5.97 5.28 -10.99
N LYS A 44 -7.05 5.05 -10.23
CA LYS A 44 -7.54 5.91 -9.15
C LYS A 44 -6.72 5.75 -7.87
N LYS A 45 -5.70 4.88 -7.83
CA LYS A 45 -4.93 4.53 -6.64
C LYS A 45 -3.42 4.61 -6.90
N LYS A 46 -2.68 5.21 -5.98
CA LYS A 46 -1.21 5.17 -5.94
C LYS A 46 -0.79 4.32 -4.74
N LEU A 47 0.09 3.35 -4.95
CA LEU A 47 0.65 2.56 -3.84
C LEU A 47 1.35 3.50 -2.87
N LEU A 48 1.04 3.37 -1.59
CA LEU A 48 1.66 4.13 -0.52
C LEU A 48 2.68 3.26 0.21
N LEU A 49 2.22 2.09 0.68
CA LEU A 49 3.02 1.17 1.48
C LEU A 49 2.63 -0.28 1.15
N THR A 50 3.63 -1.15 1.14
CA THR A 50 3.47 -2.60 1.14
C THR A 50 4.03 -3.16 2.44
N VAL A 51 3.26 -4.03 3.09
CA VAL A 51 3.68 -4.78 4.27
C VAL A 51 3.87 -6.22 3.86
N GLN A 52 5.06 -6.77 4.08
CA GLN A 52 5.38 -8.15 3.73
C GLN A 52 6.27 -8.78 4.80
N GLU A 53 6.38 -10.11 4.78
CA GLU A 53 7.31 -10.83 5.64
C GLU A 53 8.75 -10.34 5.40
N GLY A 54 9.48 -10.12 6.49
CA GLY A 54 10.87 -9.72 6.44
C GLY A 54 11.77 -10.82 5.83
N PRO A 55 13.01 -10.47 5.46
CA PRO A 55 13.95 -11.40 4.82
C PRO A 55 14.32 -12.59 5.72
N ASN A 56 14.19 -12.45 7.03
CA ASN A 56 14.48 -13.48 8.02
C ASN A 56 13.35 -14.52 8.08
N LYS A 57 13.46 -15.56 7.25
CA LYS A 57 12.54 -16.72 7.25
C LYS A 57 12.37 -17.28 8.67
N GLY A 58 11.14 -17.21 9.18
CA GLY A 58 10.78 -17.73 10.51
C GLY A 58 10.69 -16.68 11.61
N SER A 59 11.15 -15.45 11.37
CA SER A 59 10.82 -14.31 12.21
C SER A 59 9.38 -13.84 11.92
N LYS A 60 8.68 -13.33 12.94
CA LYS A 60 7.39 -12.63 12.75
C LYS A 60 7.60 -11.16 12.31
N GLU A 61 8.79 -10.86 11.79
CA GLU A 61 9.16 -9.53 11.34
C GLU A 61 8.41 -9.20 10.05
N LEU A 62 7.82 -8.02 9.99
CA LEU A 62 7.20 -7.46 8.81
C LEU A 62 7.98 -6.23 8.35
N SER A 63 8.31 -6.17 7.07
CA SER A 63 8.90 -4.99 6.46
C SER A 63 7.81 -4.11 5.87
N TRP A 64 7.85 -2.83 6.20
CA TRP A 64 7.01 -1.78 5.66
C TRP A 64 7.79 -1.04 4.58
N ILE A 65 7.40 -1.26 3.34
CA ILE A 65 8.10 -0.82 2.13
C ILE A 65 7.31 0.29 1.47
N ASP A 66 7.96 1.40 1.15
CA ASP A 66 7.33 2.54 0.47
C ASP A 66 7.14 2.33 -1.04
N GLU A 67 6.67 3.37 -1.72
CA GLU A 67 6.46 3.37 -3.17
C GLU A 67 7.74 3.21 -4.00
N ASP A 68 8.90 3.55 -3.43
CA ASP A 68 10.21 3.46 -4.08
C ASP A 68 10.87 2.08 -3.85
N GLY A 69 10.21 1.18 -3.10
CA GLY A 69 10.76 -0.12 -2.73
C GLY A 69 11.74 -0.05 -1.54
N THR A 70 11.80 1.08 -0.84
CA THR A 70 12.68 1.27 0.33
C THR A 70 11.96 0.84 1.61
N VAL A 71 12.65 0.11 2.48
CA VAL A 71 12.13 -0.24 3.80
C VAL A 71 12.09 1.04 4.65
N ALA A 72 10.89 1.49 4.98
CA ALA A 72 10.67 2.68 5.79
C ALA A 72 10.49 2.36 7.28
N ALA A 73 10.02 1.14 7.59
CA ALA A 73 9.85 0.66 8.95
C ALA A 73 9.89 -0.88 9.01
N THR A 74 10.15 -1.40 10.19
CA THR A 74 10.01 -2.82 10.54
C THR A 74 8.98 -2.96 11.64
N GLU A 75 8.23 -4.06 11.63
CA GLU A 75 7.31 -4.41 12.70
C GLU A 75 7.68 -5.78 13.25
N LEU A 76 7.95 -5.84 14.55
CA LEU A 76 8.28 -7.07 15.26
C LEU A 76 7.45 -7.16 16.54
N ASP A 77 6.77 -8.28 16.75
CA ASP A 77 5.93 -8.53 17.93
C ASP A 77 4.93 -7.39 18.23
N GLY A 78 4.36 -6.80 17.17
CA GLY A 78 3.41 -5.71 17.27
C GLY A 78 4.02 -4.37 17.68
N LYS A 79 5.34 -4.21 17.59
CA LYS A 79 6.04 -2.93 17.77
C LYS A 79 6.55 -2.46 16.43
N LEU A 80 6.33 -1.19 16.13
CA LEU A 80 6.75 -0.54 14.89
C LEU A 80 8.04 0.27 15.15
N GLU A 81 9.08 -0.01 14.37
CA GLU A 81 10.37 0.67 14.42
C GLU A 81 10.64 1.34 13.06
N PHE A 82 10.99 2.61 13.06
CA PHE A 82 11.28 3.36 11.84
C PHE A 82 12.75 3.23 11.47
N MET A 83 13.03 3.14 10.17
CA MET A 83 14.40 3.34 9.67
C MET A 83 14.76 4.84 9.79
N ASP A 84 16.06 5.15 9.82
CA ASP A 84 16.61 6.51 10.05
C ASP A 84 15.97 7.62 9.19
N GLU A 85 16.15 8.89 9.61
CA GLU A 85 15.67 10.14 8.99
C GLU A 85 14.46 10.00 8.03
N ILE A 86 13.31 9.62 8.59
CA ILE A 86 12.05 9.66 7.89
C ILE A 86 11.38 11.03 8.07
N ASP A 87 10.85 11.59 6.98
CA ASP A 87 10.04 12.81 7.05
C ASP A 87 8.80 12.61 7.96
N MET A 88 8.44 13.64 8.72
CA MET A 88 7.34 13.58 9.70
C MET A 88 6.01 13.17 9.06
N LYS A 89 5.70 13.66 7.85
CA LYS A 89 4.45 13.33 7.18
C LYS A 89 4.41 11.85 6.79
N LYS A 90 5.54 11.32 6.31
CA LYS A 90 5.68 9.89 5.95
C LYS A 90 5.56 9.01 7.19
N ARG A 91 6.14 9.43 8.33
CA ARG A 91 5.98 8.77 9.63
C ARG A 91 4.52 8.67 10.03
N ASP A 92 3.79 9.79 10.01
CA ASP A 92 2.38 9.83 10.39
C ASP A 92 1.53 8.87 9.55
N PHE A 93 1.76 8.83 8.23
CA PHE A 93 1.08 7.87 7.35
C PHE A 93 1.33 6.42 7.73
N ILE A 94 2.59 6.04 8.00
CA ILE A 94 2.92 4.67 8.39
C ILE A 94 2.24 4.32 9.71
N VAL A 95 2.24 5.21 10.70
CA VAL A 95 1.55 5.00 11.99
C VAL A 95 0.05 4.75 11.77
N VAL A 96 -0.60 5.56 10.94
CA VAL A 96 -2.03 5.39 10.62
C VAL A 96 -2.28 4.05 9.93
N CYS A 97 -1.47 3.69 8.94
CA CYS A 97 -1.59 2.40 8.26
C CYS A 97 -1.37 1.21 9.21
N TRP A 98 -0.38 1.30 10.10
CA TRP A 98 -0.11 0.31 11.14
C TRP A 98 -1.28 0.17 12.10
N ALA A 99 -1.88 1.28 12.54
CA ALA A 99 -3.08 1.26 13.37
C ALA A 99 -4.26 0.60 12.64
N CYS A 100 -4.51 0.94 11.37
CA CYS A 100 -5.56 0.31 10.57
C CYS A 100 -5.36 -1.21 10.43
N LYS A 101 -4.13 -1.66 10.16
CA LYS A 101 -3.81 -3.09 10.07
C LYS A 101 -4.11 -3.83 11.37
N ASN A 102 -3.70 -3.27 12.52
CA ASN A 102 -3.70 -3.98 13.79
C ASN A 102 -4.95 -3.78 14.66
N PHE A 103 -5.75 -2.75 14.40
CA PHE A 103 -6.94 -2.45 15.19
C PHE A 103 -8.25 -2.53 14.39
N VAL A 104 -8.21 -2.24 13.09
CA VAL A 104 -9.45 -2.17 12.27
C VAL A 104 -9.67 -3.50 11.54
N LEU A 105 -8.61 -4.06 10.94
CA LEU A 105 -8.70 -5.31 10.16
C LEU A 105 -8.61 -6.59 11.00
N SER A 106 -8.31 -6.48 12.30
CA SER A 106 -8.24 -7.61 13.24
C SER A 106 -9.58 -7.92 13.93
N THR A 107 -10.63 -7.15 13.62
CA THR A 107 -12.01 -7.34 14.10
C THR A 107 -12.78 -8.22 13.13
#